data_AF-A0A3M0Z3M0-F1
#
_entry.id   AF-A0A3M0Z3M0-F1
#
_cell.length_a   1.000
_cell.length_b   1.000
_cell.length_c   1.000
_cell.angle_alpha   90.00
_cell.angle_beta   90.00
_cell.angle_gamma   90.00
#
_symmetry.space_group_name_H-M   'P 1'
#
loop_
_entity.id
_entity.type
_entity.pdbx_description
1 polymer ?
#
loop_
_entity_poly.entity_id
_entity_poly.type
_entity_poly.pdbx_seq_one_letter_code
_entity_poly.pdbx_strand_id
1 'polypeptide(L)'
;LTVIELNKKSFVVFREKSDGTIDIKPISYYQTEPDAFTAKSLAWNVIRYIKTAGTDNADVMFTEASRLMTPSLKENFKSFIENEKFQLSRLNKQNIGIYRVLENVTVKMLEKEDLPPNSQFEPSPYDVVVSGTVRIFFKNNNNEAAPAENFHYHVSMTPLEGRTEANPWGLLVSSIQPIEPEKSLKRLKEIEEEKAKSNDKTLIEKVLTPANKGPSN
;
A
#
# COMPACT_ATOMS: atom_id res chain seq x y z
N LEU A 1 -16.51 15.18 -35.79
CA LEU A 1 -15.23 14.48 -35.57
C LEU A 1 -15.40 13.58 -34.35
N THR A 2 -15.34 12.27 -34.54
CA THR A 2 -15.37 11.32 -33.42
C THR A 2 -14.02 11.33 -32.70
N VAL A 3 -13.98 10.95 -31.42
CA VAL A 3 -12.74 10.91 -30.59
C VAL A 3 -11.61 10.11 -31.28
N ILE A 4 -11.98 9.14 -32.12
CA ILE A 4 -11.05 8.30 -32.89
C ILE A 4 -10.32 9.08 -33.99
N GLU A 5 -10.96 10.08 -34.60
CA GLU A 5 -10.35 10.91 -35.66
C GLU A 5 -9.37 11.95 -35.11
N LEU A 6 -9.53 12.35 -33.85
CA LEU A 6 -8.61 13.28 -33.18
C LEU A 6 -7.26 12.62 -32.84
N ASN A 7 -7.22 11.30 -32.68
CA ASN A 7 -6.00 10.57 -32.35
C ASN A 7 -4.97 10.47 -33.50
N LYS A 8 -5.33 10.86 -34.73
CA LYS A 8 -4.45 10.80 -35.91
C LYS A 8 -3.82 12.13 -36.32
N LYS A 9 -4.15 13.23 -35.64
CA LYS A 9 -3.55 14.55 -35.88
C LYS A 9 -2.73 14.91 -34.65
N SER A 10 -1.44 15.15 -34.82
CA SER A 10 -0.55 15.61 -33.75
C SER A 10 -0.96 17.04 -33.36
N PHE A 11 -1.90 17.17 -32.43
CA PHE A 11 -2.26 18.47 -31.87
C PHE A 11 -1.20 18.89 -30.86
N VAL A 12 -0.73 20.12 -30.96
CA VAL A 12 0.09 20.77 -29.94
C VAL A 12 -0.76 21.78 -29.20
N VAL A 13 -0.52 21.90 -27.89
CA VAL A 13 -1.19 22.88 -27.03
C VAL A 13 -0.19 23.99 -26.74
N PHE A 14 -0.65 25.23 -26.93
CA PHE A 14 0.07 26.45 -26.59
C PHE A 14 -0.38 26.89 -25.19
N ARG A 15 0.52 26.92 -24.22
CA ARG A 15 0.25 27.47 -22.89
C ARG A 15 1.11 28.70 -22.69
N GLU A 16 0.47 29.85 -22.56
CA GLU A 16 1.13 31.07 -22.12
C GLU A 16 1.39 30.98 -20.61
N LYS A 17 2.65 31.11 -20.21
CA LYS A 17 3.09 31.16 -18.81
C LYS A 17 2.86 32.57 -18.26
N SER A 18 2.91 32.69 -16.93
CA SER A 18 2.77 33.96 -16.23
C SER A 18 3.85 35.01 -16.57
N ASP A 19 4.96 34.59 -17.16
CA ASP A 19 6.04 35.45 -17.66
C ASP A 19 5.87 35.85 -19.15
N GLY A 20 4.73 35.50 -19.77
CA GLY A 20 4.43 35.78 -21.17
C GLY A 20 5.09 34.83 -22.18
N THR A 21 5.82 33.81 -21.73
CA THR A 21 6.41 32.81 -22.62
C THR A 21 5.40 31.74 -23.02
N ILE A 22 5.51 31.20 -24.24
CA ILE A 22 4.60 30.15 -24.73
C ILE A 22 5.30 28.79 -24.66
N ASP A 23 4.74 27.86 -23.88
CA ASP A 23 5.13 26.44 -23.86
C ASP A 23 4.32 25.68 -24.92
N ILE A 24 4.99 24.94 -25.80
CA ILE A 24 4.38 24.14 -26.86
C ILE A 24 4.62 22.67 -26.54
N LYS A 25 3.55 21.94 -26.23
CA LYS A 25 3.64 20.51 -25.91
C LYS A 25 2.62 19.68 -26.67
N PRO A 26 2.89 18.39 -26.94
CA PRO A 26 1.89 17.49 -27.53
C PRO A 26 0.63 17.45 -26.67
N ILE A 27 -0.55 17.34 -27.28
CA ILE A 27 -1.84 17.31 -26.57
C ILE A 27 -1.93 16.22 -25.50
N SER A 28 -1.18 15.12 -25.63
CA SER A 28 -1.09 14.07 -24.61
C SER A 28 -0.53 14.55 -23.26
N TYR A 29 0.18 15.68 -23.25
CA TYR A 29 0.69 16.34 -22.04
C TYR A 29 -0.34 17.26 -21.40
N TYR A 30 -1.45 17.52 -22.11
CA TYR A 30 -2.51 18.43 -21.70
C TYR A 30 -3.81 17.65 -21.50
N GLN A 31 -4.13 17.35 -20.26
CA GLN A 31 -5.43 16.82 -19.86
C GLN A 31 -5.83 17.43 -18.52
N THR A 32 -7.13 17.45 -18.28
CA THR A 32 -7.78 17.80 -17.00
C THR A 32 -7.13 17.05 -15.83
N GLU A 33 -7.32 17.58 -14.62
CA GLU A 33 -6.78 17.04 -13.36
C GLU A 33 -6.73 15.50 -13.33
N PRO A 34 -5.68 14.89 -12.75
CA PRO A 34 -5.52 13.44 -12.70
C PRO A 34 -6.79 12.76 -12.16
N ASP A 35 -7.30 11.78 -12.90
CA ASP A 35 -8.54 11.11 -12.53
C ASP A 35 -8.37 10.13 -11.37
N ALA A 36 -9.49 9.72 -10.78
CA ALA A 36 -9.50 8.77 -9.66
C ALA A 36 -8.85 7.42 -10.03
N PHE A 37 -8.91 7.01 -11.29
CA PHE A 37 -8.25 5.79 -11.76
C PHE A 37 -6.72 5.92 -11.67
N THR A 38 -6.17 7.04 -12.14
CA THR A 38 -4.74 7.34 -12.10
C THR A 38 -4.25 7.42 -10.66
N ALA A 39 -4.99 8.09 -9.77
CA ALA A 39 -4.67 8.16 -8.34
C ALA A 39 -4.63 6.76 -7.71
N LYS A 40 -5.67 5.94 -7.92
CA LYS A 40 -5.72 4.56 -7.42
C LYS A 40 -4.59 3.70 -7.97
N SER A 41 -4.30 3.79 -9.27
CA SER A 41 -3.24 3.01 -9.89
C SER A 41 -1.85 3.39 -9.35
N LEU A 42 -1.58 4.68 -9.14
CA LEU A 42 -0.30 5.14 -8.61
C LEU A 42 -0.10 4.70 -7.15
N ALA A 43 -1.13 4.88 -6.32
CA ALA A 43 -1.12 4.43 -4.94
C ALA A 43 -0.95 2.91 -4.82
N TRP A 44 -1.65 2.14 -5.66
CA TRP A 44 -1.46 0.69 -5.71
C TRP A 44 -0.02 0.32 -6.10
N ASN A 45 0.53 0.93 -7.15
CA ASN A 45 1.85 0.59 -7.64
C ASN A 45 2.94 0.82 -6.58
N VAL A 46 2.91 1.96 -5.87
CA VAL A 46 3.90 2.23 -4.83
C VAL A 46 3.80 1.20 -3.69
N ILE A 47 2.59 0.89 -3.21
CA ILE A 47 2.39 -0.07 -2.12
C ILE A 47 2.77 -1.48 -2.56
N ARG A 48 2.40 -1.87 -3.80
CA ARG A 48 2.78 -3.15 -4.40
C ARG A 48 4.29 -3.32 -4.36
N TYR A 49 5.05 -2.35 -4.91
CA TYR A 49 6.51 -2.42 -4.94
C TYR A 49 7.11 -2.56 -3.54
N ILE A 50 6.64 -1.75 -2.57
CA ILE A 50 7.13 -1.81 -1.19
C ILE A 50 6.85 -3.18 -0.56
N LYS A 51 5.62 -3.70 -0.69
CA LYS A 51 5.20 -4.92 0.00
C LYS A 51 5.61 -6.21 -0.69
N THR A 52 5.88 -6.21 -1.99
CA THR A 52 6.38 -7.39 -2.73
C THR A 52 7.91 -7.50 -2.76
N ALA A 53 8.63 -6.54 -2.18
CA ALA A 53 10.09 -6.62 -2.06
C ALA A 53 10.49 -7.89 -1.29
N GLY A 54 11.28 -8.74 -1.93
CA GLY A 54 11.85 -9.96 -1.37
C GLY A 54 13.36 -9.96 -1.52
N THR A 55 14.01 -11.05 -1.15
CA THR A 55 15.49 -11.12 -1.09
C THR A 55 16.17 -10.86 -2.43
N ASP A 56 15.53 -11.22 -3.54
CA ASP A 56 16.16 -11.23 -4.87
C ASP A 56 15.84 -9.97 -5.68
N ASN A 57 14.81 -9.22 -5.30
CA ASN A 57 14.29 -8.09 -6.07
C ASN A 57 14.16 -6.80 -5.25
N ALA A 58 14.62 -6.78 -3.99
CA ALA A 58 14.51 -5.62 -3.10
C ALA A 58 15.01 -4.32 -3.76
N ASP A 59 16.18 -4.36 -4.41
CA ASP A 59 16.76 -3.18 -5.05
C ASP A 59 15.89 -2.61 -6.16
N VAL A 60 15.38 -3.48 -7.03
CA VAL A 60 14.49 -3.09 -8.13
C VAL A 60 13.20 -2.53 -7.56
N MET A 61 12.56 -3.26 -6.64
CA MET A 61 11.27 -2.88 -6.08
C MET A 61 11.31 -1.54 -5.35
N PHE A 62 12.30 -1.32 -4.48
CA PHE A 62 12.42 -0.03 -3.78
C PHE A 62 12.82 1.12 -4.71
N THR A 63 13.56 0.85 -5.79
CA THR A 63 13.88 1.87 -6.81
C THR A 63 12.61 2.28 -7.56
N GLU A 64 11.79 1.32 -7.99
CA GLU A 64 10.52 1.62 -8.66
C GLU A 64 9.55 2.36 -7.74
N ALA A 65 9.45 1.96 -6.46
CA ALA A 65 8.64 2.69 -5.47
C ALA A 65 9.13 4.14 -5.32
N SER A 66 10.45 4.33 -5.16
CA SER A 66 11.05 5.65 -4.98
C SER A 66 10.75 6.57 -6.16
N ARG A 67 10.81 6.08 -7.42
CA ARG A 67 10.52 6.91 -8.61
C ARG A 67 9.14 7.57 -8.59
N LEU A 68 8.16 6.96 -7.92
CA LEU A 68 6.78 7.45 -7.83
C LEU A 68 6.55 8.48 -6.71
N MET A 69 7.58 8.79 -5.92
CA MET A 69 7.49 9.66 -4.74
C MET A 69 7.99 11.09 -5.00
N THR A 70 7.46 12.05 -4.24
CA THR A 70 8.00 13.40 -4.16
C THR A 70 9.42 13.40 -3.60
N PRO A 71 10.26 14.42 -3.89
CA PRO A 71 11.60 14.54 -3.31
C PRO A 71 11.60 14.48 -1.77
N SER A 72 10.66 15.19 -1.13
CA SER A 72 10.54 15.19 0.33
C SER A 72 10.20 13.81 0.90
N LEU A 73 9.28 13.07 0.27
CA LEU A 73 8.96 11.72 0.71
C LEU A 73 10.14 10.77 0.46
N LYS A 74 10.88 10.91 -0.65
CA LYS A 74 12.07 10.09 -0.92
C LYS A 74 13.11 10.20 0.19
N GLU A 75 13.36 11.40 0.69
CA GLU A 75 14.30 11.63 1.78
C GLU A 75 13.86 10.92 3.06
N ASN A 76 12.59 11.06 3.44
CA ASN A 76 12.03 10.37 4.61
C ASN A 76 11.99 8.84 4.43
N PHE A 77 11.73 8.39 3.21
CA PHE A 77 11.60 6.99 2.86
C PHE A 77 12.95 6.27 2.72
N LYS A 78 14.05 7.02 2.54
CA LYS A 78 15.39 6.48 2.37
C LYS A 78 15.83 5.63 3.57
N SER A 79 15.67 6.13 4.79
CA SER A 79 16.04 5.40 6.01
C SER A 79 15.26 4.09 6.17
N PHE A 80 13.98 4.11 5.80
CA PHE A 80 13.14 2.90 5.78
C PHE A 80 13.64 1.88 4.74
N ILE A 81 13.92 2.32 3.50
CA ILE A 81 14.46 1.45 2.45
C ILE A 81 15.78 0.83 2.89
N GLU A 82 16.70 1.63 3.43
CA GLU A 82 18.03 1.16 3.83
C GLU A 82 17.94 0.08 4.91
N ASN A 83 17.06 0.26 5.89
CA ASN A 83 16.81 -0.76 6.91
C ASN A 83 16.21 -2.04 6.30
N GLU A 84 15.15 -1.94 5.48
CA GLU A 84 14.52 -3.11 4.84
C GLU A 84 15.50 -3.88 3.94
N LYS A 85 16.27 -3.16 3.11
CA LYS A 85 17.32 -3.77 2.26
C LYS A 85 18.38 -4.46 3.10
N PHE A 86 18.79 -3.85 4.21
CA PHE A 86 19.75 -4.46 5.13
C PHE A 86 19.20 -5.76 5.72
N GLN A 87 17.94 -5.80 6.18
CA GLN A 87 17.32 -7.02 6.70
C GLN A 87 17.23 -8.13 5.62
N LEU A 88 16.76 -7.79 4.42
CA LEU A 88 16.65 -8.74 3.30
C LEU A 88 18.02 -9.24 2.84
N SER A 89 19.05 -8.39 2.84
CA SER A 89 20.43 -8.78 2.53
C SER A 89 21.00 -9.73 3.58
N ARG A 90 20.73 -9.49 4.88
CA ARG A 90 21.14 -10.41 5.95
C ARG A 90 20.52 -11.79 5.80
N LEU A 91 19.22 -11.85 5.52
CA LEU A 91 18.51 -13.10 5.25
C LEU A 91 19.11 -13.83 4.04
N ASN A 92 19.40 -13.10 2.96
CA ASN A 92 20.04 -13.67 1.79
C ASN A 92 21.43 -14.26 2.12
N LYS A 93 22.25 -13.56 2.92
CA LYS A 93 23.56 -14.06 3.39
C LYS A 93 23.46 -15.30 4.28
N GLN A 94 22.34 -15.49 4.96
CA GLN A 94 22.03 -16.69 5.74
C GLN A 94 21.44 -17.81 4.87
N ASN A 95 21.41 -17.66 3.54
CA ASN A 95 20.72 -18.55 2.63
C ASN A 95 19.26 -18.73 3.06
N ILE A 96 18.56 -17.65 3.37
CA ILE A 96 17.11 -17.62 3.61
C ILE A 96 16.50 -16.76 2.53
N GLY A 97 16.01 -17.39 1.45
CA GLY A 97 15.31 -16.70 0.37
C GLY A 97 13.86 -16.41 0.75
N ILE A 98 13.38 -15.18 0.53
CA ILE A 98 12.01 -14.78 0.80
C ILE A 98 11.37 -14.22 -0.47
N TYR A 99 10.13 -14.64 -0.75
CA TYR A 99 9.24 -13.92 -1.66
C TYR A 99 7.91 -13.60 -0.96
N ARG A 100 7.28 -12.52 -1.39
CA ARG A 100 6.06 -11.98 -0.80
C ARG A 100 4.96 -11.91 -1.87
N VAL A 101 3.76 -12.36 -1.52
CA VAL A 101 2.58 -12.33 -2.40
C VAL A 101 1.49 -11.50 -1.73
N LEU A 102 0.80 -10.67 -2.51
CA LEU A 102 -0.32 -9.85 -2.02
C LEU A 102 -1.64 -10.54 -2.36
N GLU A 103 -2.51 -10.64 -1.36
CA GLU A 103 -3.84 -11.25 -1.46
C GLU A 103 -4.91 -10.25 -0.98
N ASN A 104 -6.14 -10.43 -1.44
CA ASN A 104 -7.33 -9.67 -0.99
C ASN A 104 -7.14 -8.15 -1.04
N VAL A 105 -6.43 -7.67 -2.06
CA VAL A 105 -6.09 -6.25 -2.19
C VAL A 105 -7.33 -5.43 -2.52
N THR A 106 -7.55 -4.36 -1.77
CA THR A 106 -8.57 -3.36 -2.02
C THR A 106 -7.92 -1.99 -2.21
N VAL A 107 -8.30 -1.31 -3.29
CA VAL A 107 -7.85 0.05 -3.61
C VAL A 107 -9.08 0.93 -3.81
N LYS A 108 -9.28 1.88 -2.90
CA LYS A 108 -10.43 2.80 -2.96
C LYS A 108 -10.00 4.24 -2.64
N MET A 109 -10.82 5.20 -3.06
CA MET A 109 -10.61 6.57 -2.59
C MET A 109 -10.79 6.60 -1.08
N LEU A 110 -10.04 7.45 -0.40
CA LEU A 110 -10.25 7.67 1.04
C LEU A 110 -11.63 8.28 1.25
N GLU A 111 -12.42 7.65 2.11
CA GLU A 111 -13.72 8.16 2.54
C GLU A 111 -13.64 8.61 4.00
N LYS A 112 -14.62 9.38 4.47
CA LYS A 112 -14.59 9.91 5.86
C LYS A 112 -14.65 8.78 6.89
N GLU A 113 -15.29 7.67 6.54
CA GLU A 113 -15.46 6.47 7.36
C GLU A 113 -14.16 5.67 7.53
N ASP A 114 -13.14 5.92 6.70
CA ASP A 114 -11.83 5.28 6.84
C ASP A 114 -10.93 6.00 7.85
N LEU A 115 -11.33 7.19 8.29
CA LEU A 115 -10.57 8.02 9.23
C LEU A 115 -11.08 7.80 10.67
N PRO A 116 -10.23 8.04 11.69
CA PRO A 116 -10.67 7.98 13.08
C PRO A 116 -11.88 8.90 13.34
N PRO A 117 -12.80 8.54 14.25
CA PRO A 117 -14.12 9.19 14.41
C PRO A 117 -14.11 10.66 14.88
N ASN A 118 -12.96 11.32 14.97
CA ASN A 118 -12.83 12.76 15.24
C ASN A 118 -11.79 13.44 14.34
N SER A 119 -11.44 12.80 13.22
CA SER A 119 -10.49 13.37 12.28
C SER A 119 -11.08 14.64 11.65
N GLN A 120 -10.31 15.73 11.70
CA GLN A 120 -10.61 16.97 10.96
C GLN A 120 -10.08 16.92 9.53
N PHE A 121 -9.50 15.79 9.11
CA PHE A 121 -8.98 15.62 7.76
C PHE A 121 -10.14 15.49 6.77
N GLU A 122 -10.11 16.31 5.72
CA GLU A 122 -11.06 16.23 4.62
C GLU A 122 -10.42 15.45 3.45
N PRO A 123 -10.97 14.27 3.08
CA PRO A 123 -10.43 13.51 1.96
C PRO A 123 -10.44 14.30 0.65
N SER A 124 -9.30 14.34 -0.03
CA SER A 124 -9.18 14.91 -1.37
C SER A 124 -9.30 13.83 -2.46
N PRO A 125 -9.51 14.22 -3.74
CA PRO A 125 -9.42 13.29 -4.87
C PRO A 125 -8.05 12.63 -5.06
N TYR A 126 -7.04 13.03 -4.28
CA TYR A 126 -5.68 12.50 -4.31
C TYR A 126 -5.33 11.69 -3.06
N ASP A 127 -6.32 11.37 -2.23
CA ASP A 127 -6.17 10.51 -1.07
C ASP A 127 -6.78 9.13 -1.35
N VAL A 128 -5.95 8.09 -1.25
CA VAL A 128 -6.34 6.71 -1.57
C VAL A 128 -6.01 5.80 -0.41
N VAL A 129 -6.90 4.83 -0.18
CA VAL A 129 -6.70 3.73 0.75
C VAL A 129 -6.28 2.49 -0.02
N VAL A 130 -5.17 1.88 0.41
CA VAL A 130 -4.68 0.60 -0.11
C VAL A 130 -4.58 -0.38 1.05
N SER A 131 -5.34 -1.46 0.98
CA SER A 131 -5.35 -2.51 2.01
C SER A 131 -5.28 -3.90 1.41
N GLY A 132 -4.92 -4.88 2.21
CA GLY A 132 -4.85 -6.28 1.81
C GLY A 132 -4.05 -7.11 2.80
N THR A 133 -3.61 -8.28 2.34
CA THR A 133 -2.80 -9.20 3.12
C THR A 133 -1.51 -9.53 2.38
N VAL A 134 -0.37 -9.57 3.08
CA VAL A 134 0.88 -10.09 2.54
C VAL A 134 1.14 -11.49 3.09
N ARG A 135 1.32 -12.44 2.16
CA ARG A 135 1.84 -13.79 2.43
C ARG A 135 3.34 -13.77 2.22
N ILE A 136 4.08 -14.35 3.15
CA ILE A 136 5.54 -14.44 3.10
C ILE A 136 5.90 -15.90 3.00
N PHE A 137 6.72 -16.26 2.02
CA PHE A 137 7.14 -17.63 1.76
C PHE A 137 8.65 -17.75 1.81
N PHE A 138 9.13 -18.80 2.48
CA PHE A 138 10.55 -19.15 2.51
C PHE A 138 10.91 -20.07 1.36
N LYS A 139 11.72 -19.59 0.41
CA LYS A 139 12.14 -20.34 -0.79
C LYS A 139 12.85 -21.65 -0.45
N ASN A 140 13.57 -21.64 0.67
CA ASN A 140 14.47 -22.73 1.04
C ASN A 140 13.81 -23.77 1.96
N ASN A 141 12.54 -23.56 2.35
CA ASN A 141 11.80 -24.48 3.20
C ASN A 141 10.49 -24.94 2.57
N ASN A 142 10.53 -25.47 1.33
CA ASN A 142 9.35 -25.93 0.59
C ASN A 142 8.20 -24.91 0.47
N ASN A 143 8.52 -23.60 0.44
CA ASN A 143 7.53 -22.53 0.50
C ASN A 143 6.67 -22.58 1.78
N GLU A 144 7.26 -22.95 2.92
CA GLU A 144 6.63 -22.71 4.21
C GLU A 144 6.25 -21.23 4.31
N ALA A 145 5.00 -20.99 4.69
CA ALA A 145 4.45 -19.66 4.81
C ALA A 145 4.62 -19.16 6.23
N ALA A 146 5.22 -17.98 6.39
CA ALA A 146 5.11 -17.24 7.65
C ALA A 146 3.65 -16.80 7.87
N PRO A 147 3.28 -16.42 9.10
CA PRO A 147 1.97 -15.82 9.37
C PRO A 147 1.70 -14.67 8.41
N ALA A 148 0.48 -14.64 7.86
CA ALA A 148 0.07 -13.59 6.95
C ALA A 148 -0.08 -12.27 7.72
N GLU A 149 0.39 -11.18 7.14
CA GLU A 149 0.31 -9.86 7.75
C GLU A 149 -0.71 -9.01 6.98
N ASN A 150 -1.66 -8.42 7.69
CA ASN A 150 -2.57 -7.45 7.09
C ASN A 150 -1.89 -6.09 6.98
N PHE A 151 -2.16 -5.38 5.90
CA PHE A 151 -1.71 -4.01 5.73
C PHE A 151 -2.87 -3.10 5.33
N HIS A 152 -2.78 -1.85 5.76
CA HIS A 152 -3.76 -0.83 5.47
C HIS A 152 -3.06 0.53 5.49
N TYR A 153 -3.01 1.20 4.34
CA TYR A 153 -2.33 2.47 4.17
C TYR A 153 -3.26 3.52 3.60
N HIS A 154 -3.15 4.73 4.15
CA HIS A 154 -3.52 5.97 3.48
C HIS A 154 -2.32 6.46 2.67
N VAL A 155 -2.56 6.70 1.38
CA VAL A 155 -1.58 7.20 0.42
C VAL A 155 -2.09 8.53 -0.11
N SER A 156 -1.38 9.61 0.20
CA SER A 156 -1.65 10.94 -0.35
C SER A 156 -0.77 11.20 -1.56
N MET A 157 -1.35 11.85 -2.56
CA MET A 157 -0.66 12.25 -3.78
C MET A 157 -0.74 13.76 -3.96
N THR A 158 0.23 14.30 -4.70
CA THR A 158 0.27 15.71 -5.06
C THR A 158 0.33 15.83 -6.59
N PRO A 159 -0.56 16.62 -7.20
CA PRO A 159 -0.50 16.89 -8.63
C PRO A 159 0.77 17.69 -8.97
N LEU A 160 1.33 17.40 -10.14
CA LEU A 160 2.41 18.18 -10.72
C LEU A 160 1.83 19.32 -11.56
N GLU A 161 2.50 20.48 -11.54
CA GLU A 161 2.14 21.64 -12.39
C GLU A 161 2.15 21.31 -13.90
N GLY A 162 2.89 20.27 -14.27
CA GLY A 162 2.92 19.71 -15.61
C GLY A 162 3.43 18.26 -15.62
N ARG A 163 2.87 17.46 -16.54
CA ARG A 163 3.36 16.12 -16.87
C ARG A 163 4.73 16.21 -17.56
N THR A 164 5.58 15.22 -17.33
CA THR A 164 6.89 15.08 -17.99
C THR A 164 6.96 13.72 -18.70
N GLU A 165 7.92 13.53 -19.60
CA GLU A 165 8.18 12.20 -20.19
C GLU A 165 8.42 11.13 -19.11
N ALA A 166 9.09 11.53 -18.01
CA ALA A 166 9.37 10.65 -16.89
C ALA A 166 8.15 10.42 -15.96
N ASN A 167 7.20 11.36 -15.95
CA ASN A 167 5.95 11.24 -15.19
C ASN A 167 4.76 11.71 -16.04
N PRO A 168 4.26 10.85 -16.94
CA PRO A 168 3.13 11.17 -17.78
C PRO A 168 1.81 11.22 -17.00
N TRP A 169 1.77 10.73 -15.76
CA TRP A 169 0.56 10.71 -14.92
C TRP A 169 0.31 12.07 -14.26
N GLY A 170 1.34 12.87 -14.04
CA GLY A 170 1.21 14.19 -13.42
C GLY A 170 0.86 14.12 -11.93
N LEU A 171 1.14 13.00 -11.28
CA LEU A 171 0.96 12.78 -9.85
C LEU A 171 2.24 12.20 -9.26
N LEU A 172 2.57 12.60 -8.04
CA LEU A 172 3.56 11.92 -7.21
C LEU A 172 2.96 11.60 -5.85
N VAL A 173 3.42 10.51 -5.26
CA VAL A 173 3.07 10.14 -3.88
C VAL A 173 3.80 11.07 -2.93
N SER A 174 3.05 11.77 -2.08
CA SER A 174 3.57 12.75 -1.12
C SER A 174 3.57 12.24 0.31
N SER A 175 2.71 11.27 0.65
CA SER A 175 2.66 10.64 1.96
C SER A 175 2.20 9.18 1.86
N ILE A 176 2.74 8.33 2.74
CA ILE A 176 2.28 6.95 2.97
C ILE A 176 2.18 6.76 4.48
N GLN A 177 0.99 6.55 5.00
CA GLN A 177 0.74 6.40 6.44
C GLN A 177 -0.04 5.12 6.71
N PRO A 178 0.40 4.27 7.66
CA PRO A 178 -0.42 3.17 8.11
C PRO A 178 -1.68 3.74 8.80
N ILE A 179 -2.83 3.17 8.49
CA ILE A 179 -4.07 3.48 9.19
C ILE A 179 -4.56 2.22 9.88
N GLU A 180 -4.98 2.36 11.14
CA GLU A 180 -5.62 1.24 11.84
C GLU A 180 -7.03 1.05 11.26
N PRO A 181 -7.36 -0.14 10.74
CA PRO A 181 -8.71 -0.37 10.27
C PRO A 181 -9.67 -0.29 11.47
N GLU A 182 -10.70 0.55 11.41
CA GLU A 182 -11.74 0.64 12.46
C GLU A 182 -12.35 -0.75 12.78
N LYS A 183 -12.46 -1.64 11.79
CA LYS A 183 -12.94 -3.02 11.96
C LYS A 183 -12.03 -3.87 12.86
N SER A 184 -10.74 -3.60 12.89
CA SER A 184 -9.78 -4.27 13.78
C SER A 184 -9.95 -3.78 15.22
N LEU A 185 -10.20 -2.48 15.41
CA LEU A 185 -10.45 -1.89 16.73
C LEU A 185 -11.79 -2.31 17.33
N LYS A 186 -12.87 -2.40 16.53
CA LYS A 186 -14.16 -2.93 17.01
C LYS A 186 -14.02 -4.38 17.46
N ARG A 187 -13.34 -5.23 16.69
CA ARG A 187 -13.16 -6.65 17.06
C ARG A 187 -12.21 -6.84 18.24
N LEU A 188 -11.16 -6.04 18.37
CA LEU A 188 -10.29 -6.07 19.55
C LEU A 188 -11.04 -5.59 20.81
N LYS A 189 -11.85 -4.53 20.70
CA LYS A 189 -12.72 -4.08 21.80
C LYS A 189 -13.79 -5.12 22.15
N GLU A 190 -14.39 -5.77 21.17
CA GLU A 190 -15.34 -6.88 21.37
C GLU A 190 -14.65 -8.08 22.06
N ILE A 191 -13.42 -8.44 21.65
CA ILE A 191 -12.63 -9.51 22.28
C ILE A 191 -12.19 -9.13 23.70
N GLU A 192 -11.84 -7.87 23.95
CA GLU A 192 -11.51 -7.36 25.29
C GLU A 192 -12.75 -7.32 26.19
N GLU A 193 -13.91 -6.93 25.66
CA GLU A 193 -15.19 -6.99 26.35
C GLU A 193 -15.65 -8.43 26.61
N GLU A 194 -15.43 -9.36 25.67
CA GLU A 194 -15.69 -10.79 25.85
C GLU A 194 -14.75 -11.40 26.90
N LYS A 195 -13.47 -11.03 26.92
CA LYS A 195 -12.52 -11.44 27.97
C LYS A 195 -12.85 -10.83 29.33
N ALA A 196 -13.31 -9.58 29.36
CA ALA A 196 -13.76 -8.92 30.59
C ALA A 196 -15.06 -9.55 31.14
N LYS A 197 -15.96 -9.99 30.26
CA LYS A 197 -17.17 -10.77 30.60
C LYS A 197 -16.87 -12.23 30.95
N SER A 198 -15.77 -12.79 30.45
CA SER A 198 -15.33 -14.17 30.68
C SER A 198 -14.47 -14.36 31.93
N ASN A 199 -14.26 -13.32 32.75
CA ASN A 199 -13.58 -13.44 34.04
C ASN A 199 -14.47 -14.05 35.16
N ASP A 200 -15.59 -14.68 34.80
CA ASP A 200 -16.31 -15.55 35.70
C ASP A 200 -15.62 -16.93 35.75
N LYS A 201 -14.97 -17.18 36.88
CA LYS A 201 -14.25 -18.41 37.23
C LYS A 201 -15.16 -19.63 37.08
N THR A 202 -15.17 -20.33 35.95
CA THR A 202 -15.63 -21.74 35.86
C THR A 202 -15.39 -22.36 34.47
N LEU A 203 -14.15 -22.44 33.98
CA LEU A 203 -13.87 -23.28 32.79
C LEU A 203 -12.42 -23.76 32.65
N ILE A 204 -11.70 -23.96 33.76
CA ILE A 204 -10.35 -24.56 33.75
C ILE A 204 -10.33 -26.02 34.26
N GLU A 205 -11.44 -26.57 34.78
CA GLU A 205 -11.43 -27.94 35.33
C GLU A 205 -11.96 -29.06 34.42
N LYS A 206 -12.29 -28.81 33.14
CA LYS A 206 -12.85 -29.87 32.26
C LYS A 206 -12.00 -30.36 31.09
N VAL A 207 -10.74 -29.94 30.97
CA VAL A 207 -9.86 -30.40 29.86
C VAL A 207 -8.60 -31.14 30.34
N LEU A 208 -8.42 -31.32 31.65
CA LEU A 208 -7.32 -32.10 32.24
C LEU A 208 -7.84 -33.27 33.06
N THR A 209 -8.42 -34.26 32.39
CA THR A 209 -8.45 -35.64 32.93
C THR A 209 -8.28 -36.63 31.77
N PRO A 210 -7.18 -37.39 31.73
CA PRO A 210 -7.02 -38.45 30.74
C PRO A 210 -7.87 -39.64 31.17
N ALA A 211 -8.91 -39.97 30.40
CA ALA A 211 -9.57 -41.26 30.51
C ALA A 211 -8.65 -42.34 29.94
N ASN A 212 -7.78 -42.89 30.80
CA ASN A 212 -6.91 -44.02 30.47
C ASN A 212 -7.40 -45.27 31.22
N LYS A 213 -7.76 -46.28 30.43
CA LYS A 213 -7.72 -47.74 30.67
C LYS A 213 -8.45 -48.36 31.89
N GLY A 214 -9.27 -49.35 31.54
CA GLY A 214 -9.34 -50.59 32.31
C GLY A 214 -10.67 -51.35 32.18
N PRO A 215 -10.71 -52.54 31.55
CA PRO A 215 -11.83 -53.47 31.66
C PRO A 215 -11.64 -54.40 32.86
N SER A 216 -12.69 -54.60 33.66
CA SER A 216 -12.86 -55.68 34.65
C SER A 216 -14.38 -55.75 34.96
N ASN A 217 -15.12 -56.85 34.92
CA ASN A 217 -14.94 -58.27 34.65
C ASN A 217 -16.18 -58.75 33.88
#